data_AF-A0A950J1T4-F1
#
_entry.id   AF-A0A950J1T4-F1
#
_cell.length_a   1.000
_cell.length_b   1.000
_cell.length_c   1.000
_cell.angle_alpha   90.00
_cell.angle_beta   90.00
_cell.angle_gamma   90.00
#
_symmetry.space_group_name_H-M   'P 1'
#
loop_
_entity.id
_entity.type
_entity.pdbx_description
1 polymer ?
#
loop_
_entity_poly.entity_id
_entity_poly.type
_entity_poly.pdbx_seq_one_letter_code
_entity_poly.pdbx_strand_id
1 'polypeptide(L)'
;PPPTPPPGTPPPPTPPPHTPPPTPTPPPVTVTTIDVSLVNHGTTNTPFGTSTGYAPAVTNVSVGSMVKFHNSDGFSHTATSIPGSPMQFPAADPFTNAAMTQSGTTLSGGFSSGTLMGGANSQLILADKAGTYLYGCFFHYASSGMRAAIVAQ
;
A
#
# COMPACT_ATOMS: atom_id res chain seq x y z
N PRO A 1 -64.41 55.52 24.35
CA PRO A 1 -63.60 54.27 24.28
C PRO A 1 -63.20 53.94 22.83
N PRO A 2 -61.90 53.83 22.52
CA PRO A 2 -61.45 53.46 21.18
C PRO A 2 -61.73 51.97 20.89
N PRO A 3 -61.99 51.59 19.63
CA PRO A 3 -62.23 50.20 19.25
C PRO A 3 -60.94 49.39 19.30
N THR A 4 -61.04 48.16 19.82
CA THR A 4 -59.97 47.16 19.83
C THR A 4 -59.65 46.68 18.41
N PRO A 5 -58.36 46.54 18.04
CA PRO A 5 -57.98 46.03 16.73
C PRO A 5 -58.34 44.55 16.58
N PRO A 6 -58.66 44.09 15.36
CA PRO A 6 -58.99 42.69 15.12
C PRO A 6 -57.78 41.77 15.31
N PRO A 7 -57.98 40.51 15.73
CA PRO A 7 -56.91 39.54 15.90
C PRO A 7 -56.19 39.27 14.57
N GLY A 8 -54.86 39.37 14.57
CA GLY A 8 -54.03 39.01 13.43
C GLY A 8 -54.11 37.51 13.13
N THR A 9 -54.06 37.14 11.85
CA THR A 9 -54.06 35.76 11.39
C THR A 9 -52.81 35.00 11.88
N PRO A 10 -52.93 33.71 12.27
CA PRO A 10 -51.78 32.91 12.68
C PRO A 10 -50.75 32.77 11.55
N PRO A 11 -49.45 32.74 11.86
CA PRO A 11 -48.42 32.45 10.87
C PRO A 11 -48.57 31.03 10.31
N PRO A 12 -48.19 30.80 9.04
CA PRO A 12 -48.25 29.48 8.42
C PRO A 12 -47.31 28.50 9.14
N PRO A 13 -47.64 27.19 9.15
CA PRO A 13 -46.79 26.18 9.77
C PRO A 13 -45.44 26.05 9.05
N THR A 14 -44.38 25.96 9.83
CA THR A 14 -43.01 25.73 9.36
C THR A 14 -42.92 24.37 8.63
N PRO A 15 -42.23 24.28 7.47
CA PRO A 15 -42.00 22.99 6.82
C PRO A 15 -41.20 22.05 7.73
N PRO A 16 -41.44 20.73 7.66
CA PRO A 16 -40.65 19.76 8.40
C PRO A 16 -39.17 19.82 7.95
N PRO A 17 -38.21 19.57 8.86
CA PRO A 17 -36.80 19.54 8.51
C PRO A 17 -36.53 18.42 7.51
N HIS A 18 -35.94 18.78 6.36
CA HIS A 18 -35.45 17.82 5.38
C HIS A 18 -34.17 17.17 5.94
N THR A 19 -34.22 15.88 6.23
CA THR A 19 -33.00 15.10 6.50
C THR A 19 -32.19 14.97 5.21
N PRO A 20 -30.90 15.32 5.21
CA PRO A 20 -30.05 15.09 4.05
C PRO A 20 -29.95 13.58 3.77
N PRO A 21 -29.86 13.17 2.49
CA PRO A 21 -29.68 11.77 2.15
C PRO A 21 -28.40 11.22 2.78
N PRO A 22 -28.37 9.92 3.13
CA PRO A 22 -27.18 9.30 3.68
C PRO A 22 -26.02 9.39 2.69
N THR A 23 -24.86 9.85 3.16
CA THR A 23 -23.63 9.87 2.37
C THR A 23 -23.26 8.43 1.98
N PRO A 24 -22.92 8.15 0.71
CA PRO A 24 -22.46 6.83 0.30
C PRO A 24 -21.21 6.42 1.11
N THR A 25 -21.25 5.23 1.72
CA THR A 25 -20.06 4.64 2.36
C THR A 25 -19.01 4.34 1.29
N PRO A 26 -17.75 4.80 1.44
CA PRO A 26 -16.68 4.42 0.53
C PRO A 26 -16.56 2.89 0.45
N PRO A 27 -16.27 2.32 -0.73
CA PRO A 27 -16.02 0.90 -0.84
C PRO A 27 -14.82 0.48 0.04
N PRO A 28 -14.81 -0.75 0.59
CA PRO A 28 -13.72 -1.23 1.41
C PRO A 28 -12.41 -1.27 0.60
N VAL A 29 -11.33 -0.73 1.16
CA VAL A 29 -10.01 -0.73 0.54
C VAL A 29 -9.43 -2.14 0.61
N THR A 30 -9.13 -2.75 -0.55
CA THR A 30 -8.47 -4.05 -0.60
C THR A 30 -7.02 -3.94 -0.13
N VAL A 31 -6.62 -4.82 0.79
CA VAL A 31 -5.23 -4.93 1.27
C VAL A 31 -4.65 -6.27 0.82
N THR A 32 -3.58 -6.22 0.02
CA THR A 32 -2.80 -7.40 -0.38
C THR A 32 -1.61 -7.56 0.55
N THR A 33 -1.42 -8.76 1.09
CA THR A 33 -0.24 -9.07 1.91
C THR A 33 0.76 -9.85 1.07
N ILE A 34 2.00 -9.38 1.04
CA ILE A 34 3.13 -10.08 0.44
C ILE A 34 3.94 -10.70 1.57
N ASP A 35 4.13 -12.00 1.52
CA ASP A 35 4.91 -12.71 2.53
C ASP A 35 6.40 -12.64 2.22
N VAL A 36 7.22 -12.52 3.27
CA VAL A 36 8.67 -12.30 3.21
C VAL A 36 9.35 -13.42 4.01
N SER A 37 10.09 -14.29 3.32
CA SER A 37 10.83 -15.40 3.94
C SER A 37 11.80 -16.04 2.95
N LEU A 38 13.08 -16.15 3.31
CA LEU A 38 14.05 -16.91 2.52
C LEU A 38 13.97 -18.42 2.81
N VAL A 39 13.41 -18.80 3.95
CA VAL A 39 13.21 -20.21 4.32
C VAL A 39 12.07 -20.82 3.50
N ASN A 40 10.98 -20.09 3.33
CA ASN A 40 9.76 -20.63 2.72
C ASN A 40 9.63 -20.32 1.22
N HIS A 41 10.25 -19.23 0.74
CA HIS A 41 10.06 -18.76 -0.64
C HIS A 41 11.34 -18.89 -1.45
N GLY A 42 11.47 -20.07 -2.08
CA GLY A 42 12.58 -20.39 -2.97
C GLY A 42 12.59 -19.55 -4.26
N THR A 43 13.62 -19.77 -5.05
CA THR A 43 13.86 -19.04 -6.29
C THR A 43 12.84 -19.37 -7.38
N THR A 44 12.32 -18.34 -8.04
CA THR A 44 11.37 -18.42 -9.16
C THR A 44 11.77 -17.46 -10.28
N ASN A 45 11.63 -17.88 -11.53
CA ASN A 45 11.84 -16.99 -12.68
C ASN A 45 10.58 -16.16 -12.95
N THR A 46 10.76 -14.86 -13.15
CA THR A 46 9.70 -13.91 -13.49
C THR A 46 10.05 -13.18 -14.79
N PRO A 47 9.11 -12.45 -15.40
CA PRO A 47 9.41 -11.58 -16.54
C PRO A 47 10.49 -10.51 -16.26
N PHE A 48 10.74 -10.19 -14.99
CA PHE A 48 11.72 -9.18 -14.55
C PHE A 48 13.07 -9.79 -14.16
N GLY A 49 13.22 -11.10 -14.30
CA GLY A 49 14.38 -11.89 -13.90
C GLY A 49 14.07 -12.82 -12.72
N THR A 50 15.13 -13.39 -12.17
CA THR A 50 15.03 -14.33 -11.05
C THR A 50 14.69 -13.61 -9.74
N SER A 51 13.67 -14.11 -9.06
CA SER A 51 13.12 -13.62 -7.79
C SER A 51 13.25 -14.69 -6.70
N THR A 52 13.49 -14.27 -5.46
CA THR A 52 13.61 -15.14 -4.27
C THR A 52 13.04 -14.40 -3.07
N GLY A 53 12.54 -15.12 -2.06
CA GLY A 53 12.29 -14.58 -0.71
C GLY A 53 10.97 -13.83 -0.51
N TYR A 54 10.20 -13.59 -1.58
CA TYR A 54 8.89 -12.95 -1.52
C TYR A 54 7.81 -13.80 -2.20
N ALA A 55 6.63 -13.88 -1.60
CA ALA A 55 5.49 -14.58 -2.16
C ALA A 55 4.22 -13.69 -2.16
N PRO A 56 3.57 -13.52 -3.33
CA PRO A 56 4.00 -13.99 -4.64
C PRO A 56 5.21 -13.20 -5.19
N ALA A 57 6.06 -13.85 -6.00
CA ALA A 57 7.21 -13.23 -6.65
C ALA A 57 6.84 -12.06 -7.60
N VAL A 58 5.62 -12.11 -8.15
CA VAL A 58 4.97 -10.99 -8.84
C VAL A 58 3.58 -10.82 -8.24
N THR A 59 3.34 -9.68 -7.60
CA THR A 59 2.05 -9.35 -6.99
C THR A 59 1.25 -8.46 -7.93
N ASN A 60 0.12 -8.94 -8.43
CA ASN A 60 -0.79 -8.13 -9.23
C ASN A 60 -1.84 -7.49 -8.33
N VAL A 61 -1.99 -6.17 -8.42
CA VAL A 61 -2.96 -5.41 -7.63
C VAL A 61 -3.66 -4.37 -8.49
N SER A 62 -4.85 -3.93 -8.06
CA SER A 62 -5.54 -2.81 -8.70
C SER A 62 -5.01 -1.47 -8.22
N VAL A 63 -4.96 -0.47 -9.09
CA VAL A 63 -4.72 0.92 -8.66
C VAL A 63 -5.76 1.34 -7.61
N GLY A 64 -5.29 2.00 -6.55
CA GLY A 64 -6.09 2.38 -5.37
C GLY A 64 -6.13 1.33 -4.26
N SER A 65 -5.59 0.13 -4.48
CA SER A 65 -5.42 -0.87 -3.42
C SER A 65 -4.20 -0.59 -2.54
N MET A 66 -4.17 -1.24 -1.38
CA MET A 66 -3.03 -1.20 -0.46
C MET A 66 -2.23 -2.50 -0.52
N VAL A 67 -0.92 -2.39 -0.31
CA VAL A 67 -0.01 -3.52 -0.12
C VAL A 67 0.64 -3.40 1.25
N LYS A 68 0.90 -4.54 1.89
CA LYS A 68 1.80 -4.65 3.05
C LYS A 68 2.70 -5.87 2.93
N PHE A 69 3.82 -5.83 3.62
CA PHE A 69 4.77 -6.93 3.73
C PHE A 69 4.65 -7.57 5.11
N HIS A 70 4.65 -8.90 5.17
CA HIS A 70 4.72 -9.66 6.42
C HIS A 70 5.98 -10.52 6.43
N ASN A 71 6.80 -10.38 7.47
CA ASN A 71 7.97 -11.23 7.63
C ASN A 71 7.58 -12.49 8.41
N SER A 72 7.47 -13.62 7.70
CA SER A 72 7.20 -14.93 8.30
C SER A 72 8.48 -15.69 8.67
N ASP A 73 9.65 -15.11 8.41
CA ASP A 73 10.96 -15.65 8.77
C ASP A 73 11.35 -15.36 10.23
N GLY A 74 12.42 -16.00 10.69
CA GLY A 74 12.98 -15.81 12.04
C GLY A 74 13.97 -14.65 12.16
N PHE A 75 14.33 -13.99 11.06
CA PHE A 75 15.37 -12.94 11.01
C PHE A 75 14.94 -11.73 10.17
N SER A 76 15.74 -10.68 10.21
CA SER A 76 15.38 -9.37 9.67
C SER A 76 15.41 -9.32 8.15
N HIS A 77 14.36 -8.71 7.58
CA HIS A 77 14.24 -8.40 6.16
C HIS A 77 13.92 -6.93 5.94
N THR A 78 13.90 -6.49 4.69
CA THR A 78 13.26 -5.23 4.26
C THR A 78 12.47 -5.50 2.98
N ALA A 79 11.62 -4.57 2.58
CA ALA A 79 11.10 -4.45 1.23
C ALA A 79 11.25 -2.99 0.82
N THR A 80 12.19 -2.75 -0.10
CA THR A 80 12.56 -1.39 -0.54
C THR A 80 12.45 -1.27 -2.04
N SER A 81 11.83 -0.19 -2.51
CA SER A 81 11.67 0.11 -3.93
C SER A 81 13.04 0.26 -4.60
N ILE A 82 13.19 -0.31 -5.78
CA ILE A 82 14.35 -0.12 -6.64
C ILE A 82 14.08 1.08 -7.55
N PRO A 83 14.78 2.21 -7.39
CA PRO A 83 14.53 3.41 -8.18
C PRO A 83 14.96 3.23 -9.64
N GLY A 84 14.41 4.06 -10.54
CA GLY A 84 14.90 4.19 -11.91
C GLY A 84 14.20 3.34 -12.97
N SER A 85 12.98 2.86 -12.71
CA SER A 85 12.15 2.07 -13.64
C SER A 85 12.90 1.01 -14.46
N PRO A 86 13.76 0.17 -13.83
CA PRO A 86 14.37 -0.90 -14.60
C PRO A 86 13.28 -1.95 -14.90
N MET A 87 13.14 -2.36 -16.16
CA MET A 87 12.27 -3.49 -16.55
C MET A 87 12.85 -4.85 -16.11
N GLN A 88 13.98 -4.84 -15.40
CA GLN A 88 14.71 -6.01 -14.94
C GLN A 88 15.38 -5.72 -13.59
N PHE A 89 15.59 -6.75 -12.78
CA PHE A 89 16.33 -6.58 -11.54
C PHE A 89 17.80 -6.20 -11.79
N PRO A 90 18.32 -5.13 -11.16
CA PRO A 90 19.75 -4.83 -11.20
C PRO A 90 20.62 -6.01 -10.77
N ALA A 91 21.76 -6.21 -11.44
CA ALA A 91 22.71 -7.25 -11.04
C ALA A 91 23.43 -6.90 -9.73
N ALA A 92 23.77 -5.62 -9.54
CA ALA A 92 24.36 -5.10 -8.31
C ALA A 92 23.28 -4.70 -7.30
N ASP A 93 23.65 -4.66 -6.01
CA ASP A 93 22.78 -4.17 -4.94
C ASP A 93 22.51 -2.67 -5.12
N PRO A 94 21.24 -2.25 -5.30
CA PRO A 94 20.89 -0.85 -5.49
C PRO A 94 20.70 -0.10 -4.17
N PHE A 95 20.79 -0.76 -3.01
CA PHE A 95 20.35 -0.20 -1.75
C PHE A 95 21.50 0.41 -0.92
N THR A 96 21.13 1.39 -0.11
CA THR A 96 22.00 1.97 0.94
C THR A 96 21.35 1.77 2.30
N ASN A 97 22.03 2.16 3.38
CA ASN A 97 21.50 2.05 4.74
C ASN A 97 20.13 2.74 4.96
N ALA A 98 19.74 3.69 4.10
CA ALA A 98 18.42 4.31 4.14
C ALA A 98 17.28 3.29 3.99
N ALA A 99 17.52 2.15 3.33
CA ALA A 99 16.57 1.05 3.19
C ALA A 99 16.16 0.43 4.53
N MET A 100 16.95 0.58 5.60
CA MET A 100 16.62 0.07 6.93
C MET A 100 15.65 0.97 7.70
N THR A 101 15.37 2.19 7.21
CA THR A 101 14.43 3.12 7.81
C THR A 101 13.13 3.16 7.02
N GLN A 102 12.01 2.98 7.71
CA GLN A 102 10.68 3.03 7.09
C GLN A 102 10.46 4.39 6.42
N SER A 103 10.03 4.38 5.16
CA SER A 103 9.74 5.59 4.39
C SER A 103 8.76 5.31 3.25
N GLY A 104 8.12 6.37 2.75
CA GLY A 104 7.17 6.28 1.66
C GLY A 104 5.83 5.63 2.03
N THR A 105 4.78 6.03 1.34
CA THR A 105 3.42 5.52 1.52
C THR A 105 2.76 5.15 0.20
N THR A 106 3.46 5.28 -0.92
CA THR A 106 2.95 4.94 -2.25
C THR A 106 4.00 4.17 -3.06
N LEU A 107 3.54 3.36 -4.01
CA LEU A 107 4.44 2.62 -4.90
C LEU A 107 5.20 3.58 -5.83
N SER A 108 4.52 4.58 -6.39
CA SER A 108 5.12 5.48 -7.37
C SER A 108 6.11 6.49 -6.78
N GLY A 109 5.97 6.82 -5.49
CA GLY A 109 6.89 7.71 -4.77
C GLY A 109 8.17 7.03 -4.26
N GLY A 110 8.28 5.71 -4.40
CA GLY A 110 9.29 4.91 -3.73
C GLY A 110 8.95 4.67 -2.25
N PHE A 111 9.43 3.55 -1.72
CA PHE A 111 9.15 3.15 -0.35
C PHE A 111 10.27 2.30 0.23
N SER A 112 10.32 2.25 1.56
CA SER A 112 10.95 1.18 2.30
C SER A 112 10.06 0.77 3.46
N SER A 113 9.92 -0.54 3.70
CA SER A 113 9.34 -1.06 4.94
C SER A 113 10.17 -0.72 6.18
N GLY A 114 11.43 -0.31 6.01
CA GLY A 114 12.45 -0.38 7.05
C GLY A 114 12.77 -1.83 7.44
N THR A 115 13.56 -2.00 8.49
CA THR A 115 13.84 -3.33 9.07
C THR A 115 12.56 -3.97 9.59
N LEU A 116 12.18 -5.09 8.97
CA LEU A 116 11.09 -5.96 9.41
C LEU A 116 11.66 -7.12 10.20
N MET A 117 11.43 -7.12 11.52
CA MET A 117 11.73 -8.27 12.38
C MET A 117 10.81 -9.46 12.05
N GLY A 118 11.20 -10.67 12.44
CA GLY A 118 10.34 -11.85 12.30
C GLY A 118 8.98 -11.66 12.98
N GLY A 119 7.91 -12.02 12.28
CA GLY A 119 6.52 -11.82 12.68
C GLY A 119 5.98 -10.39 12.45
N ALA A 120 6.81 -9.42 12.08
CA ALA A 120 6.36 -8.04 11.90
C ALA A 120 5.60 -7.82 10.58
N ASN A 121 4.87 -6.69 10.50
CA ASN A 121 4.26 -6.19 9.29
C ASN A 121 4.85 -4.80 8.96
N SER A 122 4.94 -4.46 7.67
CA SER A 122 5.25 -3.09 7.23
C SER A 122 4.05 -2.15 7.41
N GLN A 123 4.29 -0.86 7.14
CA GLN A 123 3.22 0.09 6.82
C GLN A 123 2.42 -0.35 5.59
N LEU A 124 1.22 0.24 5.44
CA LEU A 124 0.45 0.15 4.21
C LEU A 124 1.04 1.05 3.14
N ILE A 125 1.13 0.54 1.91
CA ILE A 125 1.65 1.24 0.74
C ILE A 125 0.58 1.26 -0.34
N LEU A 126 0.21 2.45 -0.78
CA LEU A 126 -0.82 2.65 -1.79
C LEU A 126 -0.28 2.35 -3.19
N ALA A 127 -0.98 1.51 -3.94
CA ALA A 127 -0.80 1.37 -5.38
C ALA A 127 -1.44 2.57 -6.09
N ASP A 128 -0.80 3.72 -6.03
CA ASP A 128 -1.34 5.02 -6.43
C ASP A 128 -1.35 5.25 -7.95
N LYS A 129 -0.52 4.52 -8.69
CA LYS A 129 -0.42 4.64 -10.14
C LYS A 129 -0.22 3.27 -10.78
N ALA A 130 -0.75 3.08 -11.99
CA ALA A 130 -0.47 1.90 -12.78
C ALA A 130 1.02 1.83 -13.15
N GLY A 131 1.60 0.63 -13.12
CA GLY A 131 3.00 0.42 -13.41
C GLY A 131 3.57 -0.86 -12.81
N THR A 132 4.84 -1.11 -13.14
CA THR A 132 5.64 -2.16 -12.52
C THR A 132 6.61 -1.54 -11.52
N TYR A 133 6.60 -2.06 -10.30
CA TYR A 133 7.43 -1.58 -9.19
C TYR A 133 8.31 -2.74 -8.73
N LEU A 134 9.60 -2.67 -9.05
CA LEU A 134 10.57 -3.64 -8.56
C LEU A 134 11.02 -3.24 -7.16
N TYR A 135 11.23 -4.23 -6.30
CA TYR A 135 11.69 -4.04 -4.93
C TYR A 135 12.57 -5.21 -4.49
N GLY A 136 13.28 -5.03 -3.38
CA GLY A 136 14.10 -6.08 -2.82
C GLY A 136 14.51 -5.84 -1.37
N CYS A 137 15.29 -6.78 -0.84
CA CYS A 137 15.75 -6.77 0.55
C CYS A 137 17.18 -6.25 0.63
N PHE A 138 17.40 -5.14 1.33
CA PHE A 138 18.72 -4.59 1.63
C PHE A 138 19.72 -5.64 2.17
N PHE A 139 19.28 -6.52 3.07
CA PHE A 139 20.19 -7.48 3.69
C PHE A 139 20.61 -8.62 2.75
N HIS A 140 19.77 -8.96 1.76
CA HIS A 140 19.86 -10.24 1.05
C HIS A 140 19.75 -10.13 -0.47
N TYR A 141 19.74 -8.91 -1.00
CA TYR A 141 19.72 -8.67 -2.44
C TYR A 141 20.95 -9.30 -3.12
N ALA A 142 22.16 -8.92 -2.67
CA ALA A 142 23.41 -9.40 -3.26
C ALA A 142 23.69 -10.90 -2.99
N SER A 143 23.37 -11.39 -1.80
CA SER A 143 23.75 -12.74 -1.37
C SER A 143 22.80 -13.84 -1.82
N SER A 144 21.51 -13.53 -1.99
CA SER A 144 20.47 -14.53 -2.31
C SER A 144 19.53 -14.13 -3.45
N GLY A 145 19.68 -12.92 -4.00
CA GLY A 145 18.78 -12.41 -5.03
C GLY A 145 17.37 -12.11 -4.50
N MET A 146 17.24 -11.68 -3.24
CA MET A 146 15.95 -11.41 -2.61
C MET A 146 15.30 -10.15 -3.17
N ARG A 147 14.41 -10.34 -4.13
CA ARG A 147 13.75 -9.29 -4.92
C ARG A 147 12.49 -9.81 -5.58
N ALA A 148 11.55 -8.92 -5.87
CA ALA A 148 10.27 -9.25 -6.48
C ALA A 148 9.63 -8.02 -7.12
N ALA A 149 8.44 -8.19 -7.71
CA ALA A 149 7.73 -7.13 -8.41
C ALA A 149 6.29 -6.97 -7.93
N ILE A 150 5.79 -5.74 -7.95
CA ILE A 150 4.36 -5.43 -7.88
C ILE A 150 3.95 -4.85 -9.24
N VAL A 151 2.85 -5.35 -9.80
CA VAL A 151 2.22 -4.80 -11.00
C VAL A 151 0.87 -4.22 -10.59
N ALA A 152 0.76 -2.90 -10.65
CA ALA A 152 -0.48 -2.17 -10.42
C ALA A 152 -1.15 -1.85 -11.75
N GLN A 153 -2.45 -2.14 -11.87
CA GLN A 153 -3.23 -1.94 -13.10
C GLN A 153 -4.66 -1.46 -12.82
#